data_AF-A0A2D6MF73-F1
#
_entry.id   AF-A0A2D6MF73-F1
#
_cell.length_a   1.000
_cell.length_b   1.000
_cell.length_c   1.000
_cell.angle_alpha   90.00
_cell.angle_beta   90.00
_cell.angle_gamma   90.00
#
_symmetry.space_group_name_H-M   'P 1'
#
loop_
_entity.id
_entity.type
_entity.pdbx_description
1 polymer ?
#
loop_
_entity_poly.entity_id
_entity_poly.type
_entity_poly.pdbx_seq_one_letter_code
_entity_poly.pdbx_strand_id
1 'polypeptide(L)'
;MTTKTQTAKVAAALEGGAELTAKQISARYGVKNVRAVISKLRSEGYSIFLNDRVSSFDGKTYRKYRVGTAPRSVVAAGYTALRSA
;
A
#
# COMPACT_ATOMS: atom_id res chain seq x y z
N MET A 1 13.29 22.19 -9.33
CA MET A 1 13.47 20.89 -8.63
C MET A 1 12.15 20.50 -7.99
N THR A 2 11.35 19.64 -8.61
CA THR A 2 10.07 19.22 -8.05
C THR A 2 10.32 18.37 -6.80
N THR A 3 10.06 18.92 -5.62
CA THR A 3 10.04 18.17 -4.37
C THR A 3 9.00 17.06 -4.50
N LYS A 4 9.42 15.86 -4.94
CA LYS A 4 8.55 14.67 -4.90
C LYS A 4 8.14 14.53 -3.44
N THR A 5 6.86 14.78 -3.16
CA THR A 5 6.27 14.60 -1.84
C THR A 5 6.64 13.19 -1.36
N GLN A 6 6.85 13.00 -0.06
CA GLN A 6 7.22 11.69 0.48
C GLN A 6 6.21 10.61 0.04
N THR A 7 4.94 11.00 -0.10
CA THR A 7 3.85 10.25 -0.75
C THR A 7 4.19 9.78 -2.16
N ALA A 8 4.64 10.67 -3.05
CA ALA A 8 4.99 10.34 -4.43
C ALA A 8 6.20 9.39 -4.52
N LYS A 9 7.16 9.48 -3.59
CA LYS A 9 8.28 8.53 -3.51
C LYS A 9 7.82 7.14 -3.10
N VAL A 10 6.88 7.07 -2.15
CA VAL A 10 6.26 5.79 -1.74
C VAL A 10 5.41 5.21 -2.85
N ALA A 11 4.61 6.03 -3.54
CA ALA A 11 3.81 5.60 -4.69
C ALA A 11 4.70 4.97 -5.77
N ALA A 12 5.73 5.68 -6.22
CA ALA A 12 6.65 5.18 -7.26
C ALA A 12 7.35 3.87 -6.86
N ALA A 13 7.69 3.72 -5.57
CA ALA A 13 8.29 2.47 -5.08
C ALA A 13 7.30 1.30 -5.12
N LEU A 14 6.06 1.54 -4.69
CA LEU A 14 5.02 0.52 -4.68
C LEU A 14 4.56 0.15 -6.11
N GLU A 15 4.45 1.14 -7.02
CA GLU A 15 4.19 0.93 -8.45
C GLU A 15 5.28 0.11 -9.13
N GLY A 16 6.55 0.34 -8.75
CA GLY A 16 7.69 -0.47 -9.20
C GLY A 16 7.70 -1.90 -8.68
N GLY A 17 6.66 -2.35 -7.98
CA GLY A 17 6.51 -3.71 -7.46
C GLY A 17 7.18 -3.95 -6.12
N ALA A 18 7.64 -2.91 -5.41
CA ALA A 18 8.24 -3.09 -4.11
C ALA A 18 7.21 -3.55 -3.06
N GLU A 19 7.51 -4.65 -2.36
CA GLU A 19 6.74 -5.09 -1.21
C GLU A 19 7.42 -4.62 0.09
N LEU A 20 6.89 -3.55 0.70
CA LEU A 20 7.53 -2.88 1.83
C LEU A 20 6.67 -2.93 3.09
N THR A 21 7.30 -3.19 4.23
CA THR A 21 6.67 -3.05 5.54
C THR A 21 6.55 -1.58 5.94
N ALA A 22 5.65 -1.25 6.87
CA ALA A 22 5.51 0.10 7.40
C ALA A 22 6.85 0.65 7.95
N LYS A 23 7.63 -0.18 8.64
CA LYS A 23 8.95 0.19 9.16
C LYS A 23 9.93 0.55 8.04
N GLN A 24 9.96 -0.24 6.96
CA GLN A 24 10.80 0.03 5.79
C GLN A 24 10.39 1.31 5.07
N ILE A 25 9.09 1.59 4.94
CA ILE A 25 8.59 2.82 4.33
C ILE A 25 9.01 4.05 5.15
N SER A 26 8.82 3.98 6.47
CA SER A 26 9.21 5.07 7.37
C SER A 26 10.72 5.32 7.34
N ALA A 27 11.54 4.26 7.39
CA ALA A 27 12.99 4.36 7.34
C ALA A 27 13.53 4.87 5.99
N ARG A 28 13.00 4.40 4.85
CA ARG A 28 13.50 4.75 3.51
C ARG A 28 13.04 6.12 3.03
N TYR A 29 11.83 6.55 3.41
CA TYR A 29 11.18 7.74 2.85
C TYR A 29 10.90 8.84 3.87
N GLY A 30 11.25 8.64 5.15
CA GLY A 30 11.08 9.63 6.22
C GLY A 30 9.63 9.84 6.65
N VAL A 31 8.73 8.92 6.27
CA VAL A 31 7.30 9.04 6.53
C VAL A 31 7.00 8.76 8.00
N LYS A 32 6.50 9.78 8.72
CA LYS A 32 6.07 9.65 10.12
C LYS A 32 4.80 8.80 10.28
N ASN A 33 3.80 9.05 9.44
CA ASN A 33 2.53 8.32 9.46
C ASN A 33 2.29 7.58 8.14
N VAL A 34 2.82 6.36 8.06
CA VAL A 34 2.71 5.51 6.85
C VAL A 34 1.26 5.16 6.55
N ARG A 35 0.44 4.92 7.58
CA ARG A 35 -0.97 4.58 7.39
C ARG A 35 -1.74 5.70 6.68
N ALA A 36 -1.52 6.96 7.09
CA ALA A 36 -2.14 8.12 6.46
C ALA A 36 -1.71 8.26 4.99
N VAL A 37 -0.42 8.07 4.70
CA VAL A 37 0.11 8.08 3.32
C VAL A 37 -0.54 7.02 2.45
N ILE A 38 -0.60 5.76 2.92
CA ILE A 38 -1.23 4.68 2.17
C ILE A 38 -2.74 4.92 2.01
N SER A 39 -3.42 5.46 3.03
CA SER A 39 -4.84 5.81 2.92
C SER A 39 -5.10 6.85 1.84
N LYS A 40 -4.25 7.89 1.78
CA LYS A 40 -4.31 8.90 0.72
C LYS A 40 -4.09 8.30 -0.67
N LEU A 41 -3.10 7.42 -0.82
CA LEU A 41 -2.86 6.74 -2.09
C LEU A 41 -4.05 5.85 -2.50
N ARG A 42 -4.71 5.17 -1.56
CA ARG A 42 -5.93 4.41 -1.89
C ARG A 42 -7.07 5.29 -2.36
N SER A 43 -7.27 6.45 -1.73
CA SER A 43 -8.28 7.41 -2.19
C SER A 43 -7.97 8.03 -3.55
N GLU A 44 -6.69 8.08 -3.93
CA GLU A 44 -6.24 8.50 -5.26
C GLU A 44 -6.43 7.41 -6.34
N GLY A 45 -6.85 6.20 -5.96
CA GLY A 45 -7.14 5.09 -6.88
C GLY A 45 -6.07 4.00 -6.95
N TYR A 46 -5.01 4.08 -6.14
CA TYR A 46 -3.98 3.03 -6.13
C TYR A 46 -4.47 1.76 -5.43
N SER A 47 -4.33 0.62 -6.09
CA SER A 47 -4.68 -0.72 -5.57
C SER A 47 -3.62 -1.25 -4.59
N ILE A 48 -3.47 -0.57 -3.45
CA ILE A 48 -2.50 -0.94 -2.41
C ILE A 48 -3.15 -1.85 -1.37
N PHE A 49 -2.63 -3.05 -1.22
CA PHE A 49 -3.10 -4.01 -0.22
C PHE A 49 -2.07 -4.23 0.88
N LEU A 50 -2.57 -4.54 2.07
CA LEU A 50 -1.75 -4.96 3.21
C LEU A 50 -1.88 -6.47 3.31
N ASN A 51 -0.80 -7.18 2.99
CA ASN A 51 -0.77 -8.63 3.01
C ASN A 51 0.02 -9.11 4.23
N ASP A 52 -0.56 -10.06 4.95
CA ASP A 52 0.10 -10.77 6.03
C ASP A 52 0.93 -11.90 5.41
N ARG A 53 2.25 -11.86 5.62
CA ARG A 53 3.18 -12.93 5.23
C ARG A 53 3.80 -13.53 6.47
N VAL A 54 3.69 -14.84 6.61
CA VAL A 54 4.47 -15.60 7.60
C VAL A 54 5.88 -15.77 7.08
N SER A 55 6.88 -15.35 7.85
CA SER A 55 8.28 -15.60 7.53
C SER A 55 8.61 -17.07 7.76
N SER A 56 9.15 -17.74 6.75
CA SER A 56 9.64 -19.11 6.87
C SER A 56 10.88 -19.24 7.76
N PHE A 57 11.53 -18.12 8.10
CA PHE A 57 12.76 -18.11 8.89
C PHE A 57 12.48 -18.03 10.40
N ASP A 58 11.57 -17.13 10.80
CA ASP A 58 11.29 -16.83 12.21
C ASP A 58 9.87 -17.22 12.65
N GLY A 59 9.03 -17.73 11.75
CA GLY A 59 7.61 -18.03 12.00
C GLY A 59 6.73 -16.80 12.27
N LYS A 60 7.29 -15.59 12.27
CA LYS A 60 6.58 -14.35 12.57
C LYS A 60 5.78 -13.86 11.37
N THR A 61 4.59 -13.34 11.63
CA THR A 61 3.74 -12.68 10.62
C THR A 61 4.14 -11.23 10.45
N TYR A 62 4.52 -10.86 9.23
CA TYR A 62 4.84 -9.50 8.82
C TYR A 62 3.79 -8.97 7.86
N ARG A 63 3.41 -7.71 8.07
CA ARG A 63 2.47 -7.02 7.18
C ARG A 63 3.24 -6.20 6.15
N LYS A 64 3.05 -6.50 4.87
CA LYS A 64 3.69 -5.78 3.75
C LYS A 64 2.64 -5.07 2.91
N TYR A 65 2.94 -3.83 2.56
CA TYR A 65 2.21 -3.09 1.54
C TYR A 65 2.72 -3.49 0.17
N ARG A 66 1.78 -3.80 -0.72
CA ARG A 66 2.06 -4.11 -2.13
C ARG A 66 0.98 -3.51 -3.02
N VAL A 67 1.37 -3.05 -4.19
CA VAL A 67 0.43 -2.83 -5.29
C VAL A 67 0.24 -4.16 -6.00
N GLY A 68 -0.99 -4.46 -6.39
CA GLY A 68 -1.25 -5.67 -7.15
C GLY A 68 -2.69 -5.77 -7.62
N THR A 69 -2.99 -6.94 -8.18
CA THR A 69 -4.34 -7.32 -8.56
C THR A 69 -5.26 -7.27 -7.34
N ALA A 70 -6.35 -6.51 -7.47
CA ALA A 70 -7.36 -6.46 -6.43
C ALA A 70 -7.97 -7.86 -6.23
N PRO A 71 -8.15 -8.30 -4.98
CA PRO A 71 -8.86 -9.55 -4.72
C PRO A 71 -10.32 -9.40 -5.18
N ARG A 72 -10.94 -10.52 -5.60
CA ARG A 72 -12.33 -10.54 -6.11
C ARG A 72 -13.33 -9.86 -5.17
N SER A 73 -13.13 -9.98 -3.86
CA SER A 73 -13.96 -9.32 -2.83
C SER A 73 -13.95 -7.79 -2.95
N VAL A 74 -12.79 -7.19 -3.20
CA VAL A 74 -12.64 -5.73 -3.36
C VAL A 74 -13.30 -5.27 -4.65
N VAL A 75 -13.14 -6.04 -5.74
CA VAL A 75 -13.81 -5.74 -7.01
C VAL A 75 -15.33 -5.78 -6.86
N ALA A 76 -15.87 -6.84 -6.23
CA ALA A 76 -17.29 -6.97 -5.97
C ALA A 76 -17.82 -5.82 -5.10
N ALA A 77 -17.11 -5.47 -4.02
CA ALA A 77 -17.47 -4.34 -3.16
C ALA A 77 -17.49 -3.00 -3.94
N GLY A 78 -16.54 -2.81 -4.84
CA GLY A 78 -16.51 -1.64 -5.74
C GLY A 78 -17.76 -1.56 -6.62
N TYR A 79 -18.15 -2.66 -7.28
CA TYR A 79 -19.38 -2.70 -8.08
C TYR A 79 -20.65 -2.51 -7.26
N THR A 80 -20.71 -3.05 -6.04
CA THR A 80 -21.84 -2.81 -5.12
C THR A 80 -21.94 -1.33 -4.76
N ALA A 81 -20.82 -0.70 -4.40
CA ALA A 81 -20.79 0.72 -4.05
C ALA A 81 -21.19 1.62 -5.22
N LEU A 82 -20.72 1.32 -6.43
CA LEU A 82 -21.06 2.06 -7.66
C LEU A 82 -22.53 1.88 -8.06
N ARG A 83 -23.16 0.75 -7.73
CA ARG A 83 -24.59 0.51 -7.98
C ARG A 83 -25.48 1.27 -7.01
N SER A 84 -25.00 1.52 -5.80
CA SER A 84 -25.72 2.24 -4.74
C SER A 84 -25.50 3.75 -4.74
N ALA A 85 -24.60 4.27 -5.58
CA ALA A 85 -24.31 5.68 -5.76
C ALA A 85 -25.24 6.29 -6.83
#